data_AF-A0A4Y7SDL6-F1
#
_entry.id   AF-A0A4Y7SDL6-F1
#
_cell.length_a   1.000
_cell.length_b   1.000
_cell.length_c   1.000
_cell.angle_alpha   90.00
_cell.angle_beta   90.00
_cell.angle_gamma   90.00
#
_symmetry.space_group_name_H-M   'P 1'
#
loop_
_entity.id
_entity.type
_entity.pdbx_description
1 polymer ?
#
loop_
_entity_poly.entity_id
_entity_poly.type
_entity_poly.pdbx_seq_one_letter_code
_entity_poly.pdbx_strand_id
1 'polypeptide(L)'
;RKTVAGLDAARYAAKEKVGLTSTDETLWKSTRSKTITNNRQKEFLWKLGHNTLKCSSFWEGKPGCEHMVDCPSCRVAKTAEHTLTDCQSSSQEIVWRLVG
;
A
#
# COMPACT_ATOMS: atom_id res chain seq x y z
N ARG A 1 -9.39 -14.53 -2.25
CA ARG A 1 -8.96 -13.24 -2.87
C ARG A 1 -9.04 -12.16 -1.80
N LYS A 2 -7.91 -11.65 -1.28
CA LYS A 2 -7.84 -10.56 -0.27
C LYS A 2 -7.65 -9.20 -0.98
N THR A 3 -8.50 -8.87 -1.95
CA THR A 3 -8.41 -7.62 -2.74
C THR A 3 -9.15 -6.44 -2.10
N VAL A 4 -9.81 -6.65 -0.97
CA VAL A 4 -10.85 -5.74 -0.44
C VAL A 4 -10.23 -4.54 0.29
N ALA A 5 -9.24 -4.76 1.16
CA ALA A 5 -8.70 -3.69 2.02
C ALA A 5 -8.00 -2.56 1.24
N GLY A 6 -7.19 -2.88 0.23
CA GLY A 6 -6.45 -1.86 -0.55
C GLY A 6 -7.36 -0.99 -1.40
N LEU A 7 -8.39 -1.59 -2.03
CA LEU A 7 -9.38 -0.85 -2.81
C LEU A 7 -10.33 -0.04 -1.93
N ASP A 8 -10.69 -0.53 -0.75
CA ASP A 8 -11.52 0.20 0.20
C ASP A 8 -10.80 1.45 0.73
N ALA A 9 -9.52 1.33 1.09
CA ALA A 9 -8.70 2.47 1.46
C ALA A 9 -8.63 3.50 0.33
N ALA A 10 -8.37 3.06 -0.91
CA ALA A 10 -8.34 3.95 -2.07
C ALA A 10 -9.70 4.63 -2.34
N ARG A 11 -10.81 3.91 -2.17
CA ARG A 11 -12.16 4.44 -2.32
C ARG A 11 -12.47 5.49 -1.27
N TYR A 12 -12.15 5.22 0.00
CA TYR A 12 -12.37 6.15 1.09
C TYR A 12 -11.57 7.44 0.87
N ALA A 13 -10.29 7.32 0.53
CA ALA A 13 -9.44 8.47 0.22
C ALA A 13 -9.96 9.27 -1.00
N ALA A 14 -10.41 8.60 -2.06
CA ALA A 14 -10.98 9.27 -3.23
C ALA A 14 -12.28 10.03 -2.88
N LYS A 15 -13.14 9.45 -2.04
CA LYS A 15 -14.35 10.11 -1.55
C LYS A 15 -14.03 11.33 -0.72
N GLU A 16 -13.03 11.26 0.16
CA GLU A 16 -12.61 12.39 0.99
C GLU A 16 -12.03 13.54 0.15
N LYS A 17 -11.25 13.23 -0.89
CA LYS A 17 -10.56 14.26 -1.69
C LYS A 17 -11.40 14.85 -2.82
N VAL A 18 -12.25 14.05 -3.46
CA VAL A 18 -12.99 14.42 -4.69
C VAL A 18 -14.50 14.43 -4.47
N GLY A 19 -15.00 13.90 -3.34
CA GLY A 19 -16.43 13.80 -3.04
C GLY A 19 -17.15 12.64 -3.73
N LEU A 20 -16.45 11.87 -4.57
CA LEU A 20 -17.04 10.80 -5.38
C LEU A 20 -16.65 9.42 -4.85
N THR A 21 -17.64 8.52 -4.77
CA THR A 21 -17.39 7.12 -4.42
C THR A 21 -17.02 6.36 -5.69
N SER A 22 -15.73 6.11 -5.88
CA SER A 22 -15.22 5.39 -7.06
C SER A 22 -15.56 3.91 -7.03
N THR A 23 -15.91 3.36 -8.21
CA THR A 23 -16.05 1.91 -8.41
C THR A 23 -14.68 1.23 -8.43
N ASP A 24 -14.63 -0.09 -8.20
CA ASP A 24 -13.40 -0.88 -8.37
C ASP A 24 -12.78 -0.69 -9.76
N GLU A 25 -13.61 -0.70 -10.81
CA GLU A 25 -13.15 -0.54 -12.19
C GLU A 25 -12.51 0.85 -12.41
N THR A 26 -13.11 1.91 -11.87
CA THR A 26 -12.55 3.26 -11.93
C THR A 26 -11.20 3.34 -11.21
N LEU A 27 -11.09 2.74 -10.02
CA LEU A 27 -9.83 2.70 -9.26
C LEU A 27 -8.77 1.92 -10.03
N TRP A 28 -9.09 0.77 -10.62
CA TRP A 28 -8.12 0.02 -11.41
C TRP A 28 -7.68 0.75 -12.67
N LYS A 29 -8.61 1.41 -13.38
CA LYS A 29 -8.26 2.25 -14.53
C LYS A 29 -7.33 3.39 -14.13
N SER A 30 -7.53 4.00 -12.96
CA SER A 30 -6.68 5.11 -12.51
C SER A 30 -5.24 4.67 -12.25
N THR A 31 -5.00 3.46 -11.72
CA THR A 31 -3.64 2.90 -11.54
C THR A 31 -2.86 2.73 -12.85
N ARG A 32 -3.55 2.74 -14.00
CA ARG A 32 -2.97 2.61 -15.34
C ARG A 32 -3.06 3.90 -16.16
N SER A 33 -3.41 5.02 -15.51
CA SER A 33 -3.49 6.33 -16.15
C SER A 33 -2.21 6.66 -16.91
N LYS A 34 -2.34 7.41 -18.01
CA LYS A 34 -1.21 7.93 -18.79
C LYS A 34 -0.31 8.87 -17.97
N THR A 35 -0.84 9.44 -16.88
CA THR A 35 -0.07 10.28 -15.94
C THR A 35 0.93 9.48 -15.12
N ILE A 36 0.72 8.17 -14.95
CA ILE A 36 1.67 7.27 -14.33
C ILE A 36 2.54 6.70 -15.46
N THR A 37 3.69 7.31 -15.70
CA THR A 37 4.52 7.00 -16.87
C THR A 37 5.39 5.77 -16.65
N ASN A 38 5.80 5.49 -15.41
CA ASN A 38 6.72 4.40 -15.08
C ASN A 38 5.98 3.08 -14.80
N ASN A 39 6.34 2.00 -15.52
CA ASN A 39 5.77 0.67 -15.30
C ASN A 39 5.98 0.13 -13.88
N ARG A 40 7.08 0.49 -13.21
CA ARG A 40 7.33 0.10 -11.81
C ARG A 40 6.32 0.73 -10.85
N GLN A 41 5.88 1.96 -11.12
CA GLN A 41 4.84 2.63 -10.33
C GLN A 41 3.48 1.93 -10.51
N LYS A 42 3.14 1.56 -11.76
CA LYS A 42 1.91 0.81 -12.05
C LYS A 42 1.91 -0.56 -11.37
N GLU A 43 3.03 -1.28 -11.43
CA GLU A 43 3.20 -2.57 -10.77
C GLU A 43 3.08 -2.42 -9.24
N PHE A 44 3.70 -1.39 -8.66
CA PHE A 44 3.59 -1.10 -7.24
C PHE A 44 2.14 -0.85 -6.82
N LEU A 45 1.41 0.03 -7.52
CA LEU A 45 0.01 0.32 -7.25
C LEU A 45 -0.89 -0.92 -7.41
N TRP A 46 -0.61 -1.74 -8.42
CA TRP A 46 -1.31 -3.01 -8.61
C TRP A 46 -1.09 -3.94 -7.42
N LYS A 47 0.17 -4.13 -6.98
CA LYS A 47 0.48 -4.97 -5.81
C LYS A 47 -0.12 -4.43 -4.52
N LEU A 48 -0.15 -3.10 -4.37
CA LEU A 48 -0.73 -2.42 -3.21
C LEU A 48 -2.24 -2.66 -3.15
N GLY A 49 -2.97 -2.41 -4.23
CA GLY A 49 -4.42 -2.64 -4.30
C GLY A 49 -4.80 -4.11 -4.14
N HIS A 50 -3.98 -5.03 -4.65
CA HIS A 50 -4.19 -6.47 -4.48
C HIS A 50 -3.70 -7.04 -3.13
N ASN A 51 -3.08 -6.21 -2.28
CA ASN A 51 -2.43 -6.62 -1.04
C ASN A 51 -1.43 -7.80 -1.24
N THR A 52 -0.64 -7.73 -2.31
CA THR A 52 0.38 -8.75 -2.66
C THR A 52 1.80 -8.28 -2.42
N LEU A 53 1.98 -7.17 -1.70
CA LEU A 53 3.29 -6.77 -1.19
C LEU A 53 3.75 -7.79 -0.14
N LYS A 54 5.06 -8.03 -0.04
CA LYS A 54 5.65 -8.97 0.93
C LYS A 54 5.68 -8.37 2.34
N CYS A 55 4.49 -8.16 2.89
CA CYS A 55 4.20 -7.66 4.24
C CYS A 55 4.00 -8.83 5.22
N SER A 56 3.57 -8.54 6.46
CA SER A 56 3.41 -9.55 7.54
C SER A 56 2.76 -10.84 7.09
N SER A 57 1.59 -10.75 6.46
CA SER A 57 0.81 -11.91 6.02
C SER A 57 1.52 -12.82 5.00
N PHE A 58 2.56 -12.32 4.32
CA PHE A 58 3.38 -13.14 3.43
C PHE A 58 4.42 -13.96 4.19
N TRP A 59 4.91 -13.46 5.33
CA TRP A 59 5.96 -14.08 6.14
C TRP A 59 5.42 -14.91 7.29
N GLU A 60 4.18 -14.66 7.70
CA GLU A 60 3.50 -15.38 8.76
C GLU A 60 3.50 -16.90 8.51
N GLY A 61 3.89 -17.68 9.52
CA GLY A 61 3.98 -19.13 9.45
C GLY A 61 5.17 -19.68 8.65
N LYS A 62 6.05 -18.85 8.09
CA LYS A 62 7.28 -19.30 7.42
C LYS A 62 8.43 -19.43 8.41
N PRO A 63 8.99 -20.64 8.63
CA PRO A 63 10.10 -20.84 9.55
C PRO A 63 11.32 -19.97 9.20
N GLY A 64 11.90 -19.32 10.20
CA GLY A 64 13.09 -18.47 10.06
C GLY A 64 12.80 -17.06 9.51
N CYS A 65 11.54 -16.74 9.21
CA CYS A 65 11.10 -15.43 8.72
C CYS A 65 10.28 -14.65 9.76
N GLU A 66 10.27 -15.06 11.03
CA GLU A 66 9.44 -14.48 12.08
C GLU A 66 9.74 -12.99 12.27
N HIS A 67 11.02 -12.61 12.17
CA HIS A 67 11.48 -11.22 12.23
C HIS A 67 10.98 -10.32 11.07
N MET A 68 10.44 -10.91 10.00
CA MET A 68 9.89 -10.18 8.86
C MET A 68 8.40 -9.88 9.01
N VAL A 69 7.73 -10.56 9.95
CA VAL A 69 6.30 -10.37 10.23
C VAL A 69 6.04 -9.01 10.84
N ASP A 70 6.81 -8.67 11.88
CA ASP A 70 6.64 -7.42 12.61
C ASP A 70 7.68 -6.37 12.22
N CYS A 71 7.31 -5.11 12.45
CA CYS A 71 8.24 -4.00 12.40
C CYS A 71 9.16 -4.05 13.62
N PRO A 72 10.49 -4.11 13.46
CA PRO A 72 11.41 -4.26 14.60
C PRO A 72 11.44 -3.03 15.52
N SER A 73 11.15 -1.85 14.99
CA SER A 73 11.09 -0.59 15.75
C SER A 73 9.75 -0.43 16.47
N CYS A 74 8.65 -0.60 15.74
CA CYS A 74 7.29 -0.34 16.25
C CYS A 74 6.63 -1.54 16.93
N ARG A 75 7.16 -2.76 16.73
CA ARG A 75 6.62 -4.03 17.27
C ARG A 75 5.16 -4.29 16.91
N VAL A 76 4.75 -3.87 15.72
CA VAL A 76 3.43 -4.13 15.13
C VAL A 76 3.59 -4.81 13.78
N ALA A 77 2.52 -5.45 13.29
CA ALA A 77 2.51 -6.07 11.97
C ALA A 77 2.95 -5.06 10.88
N LYS A 78 3.99 -5.42 10.13
CA LYS A 78 4.47 -4.70 8.94
C LYS A 78 3.46 -4.78 7.77
N THR A 79 2.46 -3.92 7.80
CA THR A 79 1.51 -3.70 6.69
C THR A 79 2.03 -2.65 5.69
N ALA A 80 1.38 -2.56 4.53
CA ALA A 80 1.68 -1.51 3.56
C ALA A 80 1.36 -0.11 4.12
N GLU A 81 0.22 0.03 4.79
CA GLU A 81 -0.17 1.26 5.52
C GLU A 81 0.90 1.65 6.54
N HIS A 82 1.23 0.76 7.48
CA HIS A 82 2.26 1.02 8.48
C HIS A 82 3.58 1.46 7.84
N THR A 83 4.04 0.76 6.80
CA THR A 83 5.33 1.06 6.16
C THR A 83 5.32 2.41 5.44
N LEU A 84 4.21 2.77 4.79
CA LEU A 84 4.13 3.94 3.92
C LEU A 84 3.69 5.21 4.64
N THR A 85 2.95 5.12 5.76
CA THR A 85 2.35 6.29 6.44
C THR A 85 2.73 6.45 7.90
N ASP A 86 2.96 5.34 8.63
CA ASP A 86 3.05 5.41 10.10
C ASP A 86 4.48 5.19 10.62
N CYS A 87 5.25 4.36 9.94
CA CYS A 87 6.54 3.88 10.40
C CYS A 87 7.62 4.93 10.23
N GLN A 88 8.12 5.50 11.33
CA GLN A 88 9.23 6.46 11.29
C GLN A 88 10.53 5.81 10.80
N SER A 89 10.75 4.52 11.09
CA SER A 89 11.98 3.82 10.66
C SER A 89 11.99 3.43 9.18
N SER A 90 10.88 3.59 8.45
CA SER A 90 10.86 3.35 7.00
C SER A 90 11.39 4.54 6.19
N SER A 91 11.68 5.67 6.86
CA SER A 91 12.02 6.94 6.21
C SER A 91 10.93 7.47 5.27
N GLN A 92 9.68 7.01 5.44
CA GLN A 92 8.54 7.47 4.64
C GLN A 92 8.38 9.00 4.68
N GLU A 93 8.68 9.63 5.81
CA GLU A 93 8.57 11.09 5.96
C GLU A 93 9.49 11.84 4.98
N ILE A 94 10.71 11.32 4.74
CA ILE A 94 11.65 11.91 3.78
C ILE A 94 11.08 11.77 2.37
N VAL A 95 10.55 10.58 2.03
CA VAL A 95 9.96 10.33 0.71
C VAL A 95 8.79 11.29 0.45
N TRP A 96 7.87 11.46 1.41
CA TRP A 96 6.74 12.39 1.25
C TRP A 96 7.17 13.84 1.12
N ARG A 97 8.23 14.24 1.84
CA ARG A 97 8.80 15.60 1.71
C ARG A 97 9.38 15.87 0.32
N LEU A 98 9.91 14.85 -0.35
CA LEU A 98 10.50 14.98 -1.69
C LEU A 98 9.47 15.04 -2.82
N VAL A 99 8.24 14.59 -2.58
CA VAL A 99 7.14 14.59 -3.57
C VAL A 99 6.10 15.68 -3.29
N GLY A 100 6.36 16.54 -2.29
CA GLY A 100 5.54 17.68 -1.90
C GLY A 100 5.62 18.85 -2.89
#